data_AF-A0A431VRR2-F1
#
_entry.id   AF-A0A431VRR2-F1
#
_cell.length_a   1.000
_cell.length_b   1.000
_cell.length_c   1.000
_cell.angle_alpha   90.00
_cell.angle_beta   90.00
_cell.angle_gamma   90.00
#
_symmetry.space_group_name_H-M   'P 1'
#
loop_
_entity.id
_entity.type
_entity.pdbx_description
1 polymer ?
#
loop_
_entity_poly.entity_id
_entity_poly.type
_entity_poly.pdbx_seq_one_letter_code
_entity_poly.pdbx_strand_id
1 'polypeptide(L)'
;MKLLNQSTRYDILRAQFNLDSPTFTNDDLSKSLNRLFSFIYEQTKVMYIEFIDEKVCRNYIKYHHSKNFSEVSYMETLKDIKNFNYFLHNVKAIKDAPKIKLSIKNSSFWISLD
;
A
#
# COMPACT_ATOMS: atom_id res chain seq x y z
N MET A 1 -14.36 -27.41 -22.87
CA MET A 1 -13.34 -27.23 -21.81
C MET A 1 -13.29 -25.73 -21.49
N LYS A 2 -13.80 -25.30 -20.33
CA LYS A 2 -13.85 -23.87 -19.96
C LYS A 2 -12.42 -23.39 -19.71
N LEU A 3 -11.93 -22.44 -20.53
CA LEU A 3 -10.76 -21.64 -20.21
C LEU A 3 -11.09 -20.85 -18.95
N LEU A 4 -10.62 -21.34 -17.79
CA LEU A 4 -10.54 -20.56 -16.57
C LEU A 4 -9.60 -19.39 -16.88
N ASN A 5 -10.16 -18.20 -17.11
CA ASN A 5 -9.39 -16.96 -17.21
C ASN A 5 -8.48 -16.87 -15.98
N GLN A 6 -7.18 -17.10 -16.17
CA GLN A 6 -6.19 -16.94 -15.11
C GLN A 6 -6.07 -15.45 -14.84
N SER A 7 -6.81 -14.95 -13.84
CA SER A 7 -6.61 -13.59 -13.34
C SER A 7 -5.15 -13.43 -12.94
N THR A 8 -4.48 -12.45 -13.52
CA THR A 8 -3.08 -12.18 -13.18
C THR A 8 -3.01 -11.63 -11.76
N ARG A 9 -1.83 -11.72 -11.12
CA ARG A 9 -1.61 -11.07 -9.81
C ARG A 9 -2.00 -9.59 -9.85
N TYR A 10 -1.76 -8.93 -10.98
CA TYR A 10 -2.16 -7.56 -11.22
C TYR A 10 -3.67 -7.37 -11.07
N ASP A 11 -4.48 -8.16 -11.77
CA ASP A 11 -5.95 -8.07 -11.74
C ASP A 11 -6.49 -8.30 -10.34
N ILE A 12 -5.94 -9.30 -9.65
CA ILE A 12 -6.33 -9.67 -8.28
C ILE A 12 -6.01 -8.53 -7.30
N LEU A 13 -4.82 -7.95 -7.36
CA LEU A 13 -4.45 -6.83 -6.48
C LEU A 13 -5.25 -5.56 -6.83
N ARG A 14 -5.40 -5.23 -8.11
CA ARG A 14 -6.12 -4.04 -8.57
C ARG A 14 -7.57 -4.03 -8.10
N ALA A 15 -8.24 -5.18 -8.21
CA ALA A 15 -9.59 -5.37 -7.69
C ALA A 15 -9.66 -5.22 -6.17
N GLN A 16 -8.68 -5.73 -5.42
CA GLN A 16 -8.65 -5.60 -3.97
C GLN A 16 -8.44 -4.16 -3.50
N PHE A 17 -7.62 -3.37 -4.20
CA PHE A 17 -7.44 -1.94 -3.94
C PHE A 17 -8.64 -1.08 -4.38
N ASN A 18 -9.66 -1.67 -5.01
CA ASN A 18 -10.83 -0.97 -5.57
C ASN A 18 -10.45 0.18 -6.54
N LEU A 19 -9.33 0.08 -7.27
CA LEU A 19 -8.80 1.21 -8.05
C LEU A 19 -9.73 1.68 -9.19
N ASP A 20 -10.61 0.81 -9.65
CA ASP A 20 -11.60 1.10 -10.70
C ASP A 20 -12.97 1.51 -10.12
N SER A 21 -13.10 1.59 -8.79
CA SER A 21 -14.37 1.93 -8.14
C SER A 21 -14.66 3.43 -8.24
N PRO A 22 -15.84 3.84 -8.77
CA PRO A 22 -16.24 5.25 -8.87
C PRO A 22 -16.50 5.89 -7.49
N THR A 23 -16.47 5.10 -6.40
CA THR A 23 -16.66 5.56 -5.03
C THR A 23 -15.52 6.45 -4.51
N PHE A 24 -14.35 6.46 -5.17
CA PHE A 24 -13.25 7.35 -4.79
C PHE A 24 -13.42 8.73 -5.43
N THR A 25 -14.29 9.54 -4.86
CA THR A 25 -14.39 10.98 -5.19
C THR A 25 -13.24 11.81 -4.62
N ASN A 26 -12.42 11.22 -3.74
CA ASN A 26 -11.24 11.87 -3.19
C ASN A 26 -9.99 11.48 -4.00
N ASP A 27 -9.55 12.43 -4.83
CA ASP A 27 -8.35 12.37 -5.65
C ASP A 27 -7.10 11.95 -4.87
N ASP A 28 -6.97 12.39 -3.62
CA ASP A 28 -5.78 12.12 -2.81
C ASP A 28 -5.73 10.67 -2.34
N LEU A 29 -6.86 10.11 -1.90
CA LEU A 29 -6.91 8.71 -1.47
C LEU A 29 -6.61 7.78 -2.65
N SER A 30 -7.20 8.06 -3.82
CA SER A 30 -6.94 7.28 -5.04
C SER A 30 -5.48 7.36 -5.47
N LYS A 31 -4.85 8.53 -5.45
CA LYS A 31 -3.42 8.70 -5.78
C LYS A 31 -2.53 7.93 -4.80
N SER A 32 -2.81 8.01 -3.50
CA SER A 32 -2.09 7.25 -2.47
C SER A 32 -2.19 5.74 -2.69
N LEU A 33 -3.40 5.23 -2.93
CA LEU A 33 -3.64 3.81 -3.14
C LEU A 33 -2.98 3.32 -4.44
N ASN A 34 -2.99 4.12 -5.51
CA ASN A 34 -2.32 3.80 -6.76
C ASN A 34 -0.79 3.69 -6.58
N ARG A 35 -0.16 4.65 -5.89
CA ARG A 35 1.30 4.58 -5.63
C ARG A 35 1.68 3.34 -4.83
N LEU A 36 0.93 3.06 -3.75
CA LEU A 36 1.18 1.89 -2.94
C LEU A 36 0.93 0.60 -3.74
N PHE A 37 -0.16 0.53 -4.51
CA PHE A 37 -0.45 -0.59 -5.40
C PHE A 37 0.72 -0.87 -6.37
N SER A 38 1.24 0.15 -7.05
CA SER A 38 2.37 -0.01 -7.98
C SER A 38 3.59 -0.59 -7.26
N PHE A 39 3.93 -0.06 -6.07
CA PHE A 39 5.01 -0.64 -5.27
C PHE A 39 4.76 -2.10 -4.90
N ILE A 40 3.57 -2.44 -4.39
CA ILE A 40 3.23 -3.81 -3.98
C ILE A 40 3.34 -4.76 -5.17
N TYR A 41 2.79 -4.35 -6.31
CA TYR A 41 2.79 -5.14 -7.53
C TYR A 41 4.20 -5.32 -8.10
N GLU A 42 5.04 -4.30 -8.10
CA GLU A 42 6.35 -4.36 -8.75
C GLU A 42 7.45 -4.92 -7.83
N GLN A 43 7.40 -4.59 -6.53
CA GLN A 43 8.51 -4.81 -5.60
C GLN A 43 8.26 -5.93 -4.59
N THR A 44 7.08 -6.57 -4.61
CA THR A 44 6.75 -7.62 -3.65
C THR A 44 6.13 -8.85 -4.30
N LYS A 45 5.96 -9.90 -3.49
CA LYS A 45 5.20 -11.10 -3.83
C LYS A 45 3.84 -11.17 -3.14
N VAL A 46 3.42 -10.08 -2.47
CA VAL A 46 2.15 -10.02 -1.76
C VAL A 46 1.01 -10.19 -2.77
N MET A 47 0.09 -11.09 -2.47
CA MET A 47 -1.05 -11.42 -3.34
C MET A 47 -2.36 -10.83 -2.84
N TYR A 48 -2.46 -10.58 -1.53
CA TYR A 48 -3.67 -10.08 -0.88
C TYR A 48 -3.38 -8.90 0.03
N ILE A 49 -4.29 -7.92 0.06
CA ILE A 49 -4.09 -6.65 0.77
C ILE A 49 -4.02 -6.82 2.30
N GLU A 50 -4.62 -7.88 2.82
CA GLU A 50 -4.57 -8.29 4.23
C GLU A 50 -3.15 -8.68 4.67
N PHE A 51 -2.29 -9.07 3.72
CA PHE A 51 -0.88 -9.40 3.98
C PHE A 51 0.06 -8.21 3.82
N ILE A 52 -0.47 -7.01 3.54
CA ILE A 52 0.32 -5.77 3.57
C ILE A 52 0.45 -5.36 5.04
N ASP A 53 1.48 -5.88 5.69
CA ASP A 53 1.79 -5.61 7.09
C ASP A 53 2.72 -4.40 7.27
N GLU A 54 3.11 -4.15 8.52
CA GLU A 54 4.03 -3.07 8.83
C GLU A 54 5.37 -3.21 8.11
N LYS A 55 5.91 -4.44 7.97
CA LYS A 55 7.20 -4.67 7.30
C LYS A 55 7.10 -4.29 5.82
N VAL A 56 6.01 -4.62 5.15
CA VAL A 56 5.77 -4.22 3.75
C VAL A 56 5.72 -2.71 3.62
N CYS A 57 5.01 -2.02 4.51
CA CYS A 57 4.96 -0.55 4.54
C CYS A 57 6.33 0.09 4.86
N ARG A 58 7.15 -0.53 5.70
CA ARG A 58 8.53 -0.08 5.94
C ARG A 58 9.38 -0.22 4.66
N ASN A 59 9.21 -1.31 3.93
CA ASN A 59 9.89 -1.50 2.64
C ASN A 59 9.45 -0.49 1.59
N TYR A 60 8.18 -0.07 1.59
CA TYR A 60 7.69 1.01 0.73
C TYR A 60 8.45 2.33 0.98
N ILE A 61 8.62 2.70 2.25
CA ILE A 61 9.38 3.90 2.62
C ILE A 61 10.85 3.75 2.21
N LYS A 62 11.47 2.59 2.47
CA LYS A 62 12.85 2.27 2.06
C LYS A 62 13.05 2.38 0.55
N TYR A 63 12.09 1.91 -0.23
CA TYR A 63 12.14 2.00 -1.68
C TYR A 63 12.21 3.45 -2.15
N HIS A 64 11.34 4.32 -1.63
CA HIS A 64 11.40 5.74 -1.98
C HIS A 64 12.64 6.44 -1.39
N HIS A 65 13.12 6.03 -0.21
CA HIS A 65 14.38 6.51 0.36
C HIS A 65 15.57 6.20 -0.55
N SER A 66 15.65 4.97 -1.09
CA SER A 66 16.72 4.57 -2.01
C SER A 66 16.76 5.38 -3.31
N LYS A 67 15.64 6.03 -3.66
CA LYS A 67 15.52 6.97 -4.78
C LYS A 67 15.68 8.44 -4.34
N ASN A 68 16.18 8.69 -3.13
CA ASN A 68 16.28 10.02 -2.52
C ASN A 68 14.94 10.78 -2.47
N PHE A 69 13.82 10.06 -2.38
CA PHE A 69 12.47 10.62 -2.38
C PHE A 69 12.18 11.55 -3.59
N SER A 70 12.82 11.30 -4.74
CA SER A 70 12.73 12.17 -5.92
C SER A 70 11.34 12.24 -6.56
N GLU A 71 10.64 11.10 -6.61
CA GLU A 71 9.29 10.98 -7.20
C GLU A 71 8.17 11.18 -6.16
N VAL A 72 8.40 10.74 -4.93
CA VAL A 72 7.42 10.76 -3.83
C VAL A 72 8.15 11.18 -2.57
N SER A 73 7.76 12.31 -1.99
CA SER A 73 8.39 12.85 -0.79
C SER A 73 8.19 11.93 0.42
N TYR A 74 9.08 12.02 1.41
CA TYR A 74 8.94 11.29 2.67
C TYR A 74 7.56 11.50 3.31
N MET A 75 7.09 12.75 3.42
CA MET A 75 5.78 13.06 4.00
C MET A 75 4.63 12.43 3.21
N GLU A 76 4.77 12.37 1.88
CA GLU A 76 3.77 11.72 1.02
C GLU A 76 3.76 10.20 1.23
N THR A 77 4.92 9.55 1.44
CA THR A 77 4.94 8.11 1.76
C THR A 77 4.26 7.78 3.10
N LEU A 78 4.37 8.66 4.10
CA LEU A 78 3.64 8.52 5.36
C LEU A 78 2.13 8.72 5.17
N LYS A 79 1.76 9.72 4.36
CA LYS A 79 0.36 9.98 3.99
C LYS A 79 -0.23 8.76 3.27
N ASP A 80 0.51 8.14 2.37
CA ASP A 80 0.07 6.94 1.63
C ASP A 80 -0.27 5.79 2.57
N ILE A 81 0.58 5.52 3.55
CA ILE A 81 0.34 4.44 4.53
C ILE A 81 -0.82 4.80 5.47
N LYS A 82 -0.98 6.07 5.85
CA LYS A 82 -2.15 6.53 6.61
C LYS A 82 -3.45 6.33 5.83
N ASN A 83 -3.43 6.70 4.54
CA ASN A 83 -4.55 6.52 3.63
C ASN A 83 -4.86 5.05 3.39
N PHE A 84 -3.85 4.20 3.30
CA PHE A 84 -4.02 2.75 3.20
C PHE A 84 -4.65 2.15 4.46
N ASN A 85 -4.21 2.54 5.65
CA ASN A 85 -4.89 2.17 6.90
C ASN A 85 -6.35 2.61 6.89
N TYR A 86 -6.62 3.86 6.51
CA TYR A 86 -8.01 4.34 6.40
C TYR A 86 -8.82 3.47 5.44
N PHE A 87 -8.27 3.14 4.29
CA PHE A 87 -8.89 2.27 3.29
C PHE A 87 -9.20 0.86 3.84
N LEU A 88 -8.25 0.19 4.47
CA LEU A 88 -8.46 -1.15 5.05
C LEU A 88 -9.58 -1.17 6.09
N HIS A 89 -9.56 -0.18 7.00
CA HIS A 89 -10.42 -0.17 8.19
C HIS A 89 -11.81 0.45 7.92
N ASN A 90 -11.93 1.40 7.00
CA ASN A 90 -13.18 2.16 6.79
C ASN A 90 -13.83 1.89 5.43
N VAL A 91 -13.04 1.60 4.39
CA VAL A 91 -13.58 1.36 3.04
C VAL A 91 -13.79 -0.13 2.80
N LYS A 92 -12.79 -0.96 3.08
CA LYS A 92 -12.89 -2.42 2.97
C LYS A 92 -13.46 -3.07 4.24
N ALA A 93 -13.44 -2.35 5.36
CA ALA A 93 -13.96 -2.81 6.65
C ALA A 93 -13.43 -4.20 7.05
N ILE A 94 -12.14 -4.46 6.81
CA ILE A 94 -11.51 -5.75 7.07
C ILE A 94 -11.33 -5.89 8.59
N LYS A 95 -12.07 -6.83 9.18
CA LYS A 95 -12.25 -6.97 10.64
C LYS A 95 -10.93 -7.15 11.41
N ASP A 96 -9.95 -7.80 10.80
CA ASP A 96 -8.64 -8.11 11.40
C ASP A 96 -7.46 -7.51 10.60
N ALA A 97 -7.71 -6.40 9.87
CA ALA A 97 -6.64 -5.74 9.13
C ALA A 97 -5.51 -5.27 10.06
N PRO A 98 -4.24 -5.38 9.63
CA PRO A 98 -3.12 -4.86 10.39
C PRO A 98 -3.32 -3.35 10.62
N LYS A 99 -3.17 -2.92 11.88
CA LYS A 99 -3.14 -1.49 12.23
C LYS A 99 -1.71 -1.00 12.15
N ILE A 100 -1.30 -0.58 10.95
CA ILE A 100 0.09 -0.19 10.67
C ILE A 100 0.39 1.12 11.42
N LYS A 101 1.27 1.07 12.43
CA LYS A 101 1.67 2.24 13.21
C LYS A 101 3.05 2.74 12.80
N LEU A 102 3.08 3.74 11.92
CA LEU A 102 4.31 4.50 11.64
C LEU A 102 4.57 5.51 12.76
N SER A 103 4.99 5.02 13.92
CA SER A 103 5.39 5.89 15.01
C SER A 103 6.80 6.44 14.72
N ILE A 104 6.93 7.76 14.58
CA ILE A 104 8.23 8.47 14.55
C ILE A 104 9.04 8.21 15.83
N LYS A 105 8.38 7.83 16.93
CA LYS A 105 9.06 7.43 18.18
C LYS A 105 9.68 6.03 18.13
N ASN A 106 9.46 5.28 17.06
CA ASN A 106 10.07 3.97 16.90
C ASN A 106 11.49 4.18 16.36
N SER A 107 12.42 4.59 17.23
CA SER A 107 13.84 4.80 16.88
C SER A 107 14.45 3.62 16.12
N SER A 108 13.99 2.39 16.42
CA SER A 108 14.34 1.17 15.69
C SER A 108 13.97 1.20 14.19
N PHE A 109 12.89 1.90 13.81
CA PHE A 109 12.53 2.11 12.40
C PHE A 109 13.58 2.94 11.68
N TRP A 110 14.00 4.03 12.31
CA TRP A 110 15.00 4.94 11.77
C TRP A 110 16.38 4.29 11.66
N ILE A 111 16.80 3.56 12.70
CA ILE A 111 18.05 2.77 12.67
C ILE A 111 18.03 1.72 11.55
N SER A 112 16.85 1.23 11.17
CA SER A 112 16.72 0.26 10.07
C SER A 112 16.65 0.87 8.68
N LEU A 113 16.50 2.20 8.56
CA LEU A 113 16.48 2.92 7.28
C LEU A 113 17.88 3.31 6.80
N ASP A 114 18.85 3.38 7.73
CA ASP A 114 20.30 3.39 7.50
C ASP A 114 20.82 1.96 7.23
#